data_AF-A0A9E1MYH3-F1
#
_entry.id   AF-A0A9E1MYH3-F1
#
_cell.length_a   1.000
_cell.length_b   1.000
_cell.length_c   1.000
_cell.angle_alpha   90.00
_cell.angle_beta   90.00
_cell.angle_gamma   90.00
#
_symmetry.space_group_name_H-M   'P 1'
#
loop_
_entity.id
_entity.type
_entity.pdbx_description
1 polymer ?
#
loop_
_entity_poly.entity_id
_entity_poly.type
_entity_poly.pdbx_seq_one_letter_code
_entity_poly.pdbx_strand_id
1 'polypeptide(L)'
;IMFGLQPSLLLSATILDESEITDGKAKDFLVGGGARSYTTVHLRRLTFHFDTMLGVINGQWNYHLRIGVGARITPRIFARLNYDYRDIVDLTDLDISSSALQGVVLTIGARWN
;
A
#
# COMPACT_ATOMS: atom_id res chain seq x y z
N ILE A 1 -10.92 -16.51 -9.54
CA ILE A 1 -10.58 -15.73 -8.31
C ILE A 1 -9.23 -16.26 -7.83
N MET A 2 -8.29 -15.38 -7.49
CA MET A 2 -6.97 -15.76 -7.00
C MET A 2 -6.78 -15.17 -5.60
N PHE A 3 -6.33 -15.98 -4.65
CA PHE A 3 -6.01 -15.56 -3.29
C PHE A 3 -4.62 -16.07 -2.91
N GLY A 4 -3.93 -15.35 -2.03
CA GLY A 4 -2.64 -15.78 -1.52
C GLY A 4 -2.22 -15.01 -0.28
N LEU A 5 -1.29 -15.60 0.47
CA LEU A 5 -0.55 -14.96 1.55
C LEU A 5 0.90 -14.83 1.10
N GLN A 6 1.45 -13.63 1.16
CA GLN A 6 2.83 -13.35 0.79
C GLN A 6 3.53 -12.62 1.93
N PRO A 7 4.76 -13.02 2.31
CA PRO A 7 5.60 -12.18 3.14
C PRO A 7 5.88 -10.87 2.38
N SER A 8 5.80 -9.74 3.07
CA SER A 8 6.02 -8.42 2.48
C SER A 8 7.11 -7.67 3.24
N LEU A 9 8.09 -7.15 2.52
CA LEU A 9 9.11 -6.24 3.03
C LEU A 9 8.78 -4.83 2.51
N LEU A 10 8.70 -3.86 3.41
CA LEU A 10 8.58 -2.44 3.06
C LEU A 10 9.94 -1.78 3.27
N LEU A 11 10.47 -1.20 2.20
CA LEU A 11 11.61 -0.29 2.22
C LEU A 11 11.18 0.98 1.50
N SER A 12 11.17 2.12 2.21
CA SER A 12 10.89 3.42 1.61
C SER A 12 11.85 4.44 2.18
N ALA A 13 12.62 5.06 1.29
CA ALA A 13 13.41 6.25 1.57
C ALA A 13 12.63 7.45 1.03
N THR A 14 12.41 8.44 1.89
CA THR A 14 11.85 9.73 1.47
C THR A 14 13.03 10.62 1.08
N ILE A 15 13.03 11.21 -0.12
CA ILE A 15 13.97 12.26 -0.49
C ILE A 15 13.40 13.55 0.13
N LEU A 16 14.02 14.06 1.19
CA LEU A 16 13.60 15.32 1.83
C LEU A 16 14.28 16.53 1.18
N ASP A 17 13.47 17.57 0.99
CA ASP A 17 13.90 18.95 0.80
C ASP A 17 14.24 19.54 2.19
N GLU A 18 15.33 20.30 2.32
CA GLU A 18 15.98 20.69 3.59
C GLU A 18 15.10 21.55 4.54
N SER A 19 13.90 21.96 4.11
CA SER A 19 13.05 22.90 4.85
C SER A 19 12.08 22.27 5.88
N GLU A 20 11.90 20.95 5.92
CA GLU A 20 11.01 20.25 6.87
C GLU A 20 11.70 19.81 8.19
N ILE A 21 12.89 20.34 8.49
CA ILE A 21 13.59 20.12 9.76
C ILE A 21 13.09 21.15 10.79
N THR A 22 11.88 20.97 11.35
CA THR A 22 11.39 21.88 12.41
C THR A 22 10.94 21.20 13.70
N ASP A 23 11.15 19.88 13.86
CA ASP A 23 10.75 19.20 15.11
C ASP A 23 11.67 18.04 15.55
N GLY A 24 12.92 18.01 15.08
CA GLY A 24 13.95 17.10 15.60
C GLY A 24 13.70 15.60 15.40
N LYS A 25 12.67 15.21 14.65
CA LYS A 25 12.39 13.82 14.27
C LYS A 25 12.51 13.66 12.76
N ALA A 26 13.73 13.44 12.32
CA ALA A 26 14.06 12.84 11.04
C ALA A 26 13.25 11.53 10.85
N LYS A 27 12.12 11.59 10.14
CA LYS A 27 11.35 10.41 9.72
C LYS A 27 11.94 9.89 8.39
N ASP A 28 13.26 9.71 8.38
CA ASP A 28 14.06 9.67 7.14
C ASP A 28 14.13 8.28 6.47
N PHE A 29 13.66 7.23 7.14
CA PHE A 29 13.71 5.88 6.60
C PHE A 29 12.57 5.02 7.16
N LEU A 30 11.74 4.44 6.29
CA LEU A 30 10.69 3.48 6.66
C LEU A 30 11.19 2.07 6.34
N VAL A 31 11.45 1.27 7.38
CA VAL A 31 11.80 -0.15 7.26
C VAL A 31 10.80 -0.98 8.03
N GLY A 32 10.28 -2.01 7.38
CA GLY A 32 9.35 -2.91 8.05
C GLY A 32 9.10 -4.21 7.30
N GLY A 33 8.56 -5.16 8.04
CA GLY A 33 8.18 -6.47 7.54
C GLY A 33 6.76 -6.81 7.99
N GLY A 34 6.05 -7.60 7.18
CA GLY A 34 4.69 -8.00 7.50
C GLY A 34 4.18 -9.14 6.63
N ALA A 35 2.95 -9.53 6.87
CA ALA A 35 2.21 -10.43 6.02
C ALA A 35 1.21 -9.63 5.20
N ARG A 36 1.20 -9.87 3.89
CA ARG A 36 0.20 -9.32 2.99
C ARG A 36 -0.66 -10.45 2.45
N SER A 37 -1.96 -10.35 2.62
CA SER A 37 -2.93 -11.16 1.89
C SER A 37 -3.43 -10.38 0.69
N TYR A 38 -3.52 -11.03 -0.45
CA TYR A 38 -4.07 -10.44 -1.66
C TYR A 38 -5.19 -11.31 -2.20
N THR A 39 -6.23 -10.65 -2.69
CA THR A 39 -7.34 -11.26 -3.42
C THR A 39 -7.52 -10.50 -4.72
N THR A 40 -7.50 -11.21 -5.84
CA THR A 40 -7.70 -10.64 -7.16
C THR A 40 -8.81 -11.38 -7.90
N VAL A 41 -9.79 -10.62 -8.38
CA VAL A 41 -10.91 -11.12 -9.18
C VAL A 41 -10.77 -10.59 -10.60
N HIS A 42 -10.54 -11.50 -11.55
CA HIS A 42 -10.49 -11.15 -12.97
C HIS A 42 -11.87 -11.37 -13.61
N LEU A 43 -12.41 -10.31 -14.22
CA LEU A 43 -13.67 -10.33 -14.95
C LEU A 43 -13.46 -9.74 -16.35
N ARG A 44 -13.10 -10.61 -17.31
CA ARG A 44 -12.75 -10.24 -18.69
C ARG A 44 -11.64 -9.18 -18.76
N ARG A 45 -12.00 -7.91 -19.02
CA ARG A 45 -11.09 -6.77 -19.11
C ARG A 45 -10.94 -6.02 -17.78
N LEU A 46 -11.79 -6.32 -16.81
CA LEU A 46 -11.78 -5.72 -15.48
C LEU A 46 -11.05 -6.62 -14.51
N THR A 47 -10.34 -6.02 -13.57
CA THR A 47 -9.69 -6.73 -12.47
C THR A 47 -9.97 -5.98 -11.17
N PHE A 48 -10.50 -6.67 -10.17
CA PHE A 48 -10.66 -6.12 -8.83
C PHE A 48 -9.55 -6.64 -7.93
N HIS A 49 -8.99 -5.76 -7.11
CA HIS A 49 -7.89 -6.06 -6.20
C HIS A 49 -8.28 -5.68 -4.78
N PHE A 50 -7.99 -6.57 -3.84
CA PHE A 50 -8.13 -6.36 -2.42
C PHE A 50 -6.86 -6.90 -1.77
N ASP A 51 -6.01 -5.99 -1.30
CA ASP A 51 -4.73 -6.32 -0.68
C ASP A 51 -4.74 -5.78 0.76
N THR A 52 -4.70 -6.67 1.74
CA THR A 52 -4.57 -6.32 3.15
C THR A 52 -3.20 -6.70 3.65
N MET A 53 -2.57 -5.83 4.42
CA MET A 53 -1.26 -6.04 5.01
C MET A 53 -1.31 -5.66 6.48
N LEU A 54 -0.71 -6.52 7.30
CA LEU A 54 -0.39 -6.22 8.69
C LEU A 54 1.11 -6.46 8.87
N GLY A 55 1.80 -5.47 9.42
CA GLY A 55 3.24 -5.56 9.62
C GLY A 55 3.77 -4.55 10.60
N VAL A 56 5.03 -4.74 10.99
CA VAL A 56 5.75 -3.80 11.86
C VAL A 56 6.62 -2.93 10.98
N ILE A 57 6.43 -1.61 11.05
CA ILE A 57 7.22 -0.60 10.33
C ILE A 57 7.75 0.37 11.36
N ASN A 58 9.08 0.56 11.40
CA ASN A 58 9.78 1.40 12.39
C ASN A 58 9.37 1.12 13.84
N GLY A 59 9.19 -0.16 14.18
CA GLY A 59 8.81 -0.60 15.54
C GLY A 59 7.33 -0.40 15.89
N GLN A 60 6.50 0.09 14.96
CA GLN A 60 5.06 0.29 15.16
C GLN A 60 4.27 -0.68 14.29
N TRP A 61 3.17 -1.21 14.83
CA TRP A 61 2.25 -2.01 14.03
C TRP A 61 1.49 -1.13 13.06
N ASN A 62 1.43 -1.57 11.82
CA ASN A 62 0.81 -0.86 10.73
C ASN A 62 -0.17 -1.79 10.03
N TYR A 63 -1.38 -1.29 9.84
CA TYR A 63 -2.38 -1.89 8.98
C TYR A 63 -2.40 -1.13 7.65
N HIS A 64 -2.33 -1.84 6.55
CA HIS A 64 -2.41 -1.26 5.22
C HIS A 64 -3.43 -2.04 4.39
N LEU A 65 -4.51 -1.37 4.02
CA LEU A 65 -5.56 -1.88 3.16
C LEU A 65 -5.51 -1.15 1.83
N ARG A 66 -5.47 -1.91 0.74
CA ARG A 66 -5.59 -1.40 -0.62
C ARG A 66 -6.75 -2.09 -1.31
N ILE A 67 -7.67 -1.29 -1.85
CA ILE A 67 -8.78 -1.78 -2.66
C ILE A 67 -8.72 -1.07 -3.99
N GLY A 68 -8.87 -1.79 -5.09
CA GLY A 68 -8.77 -1.17 -6.40
C GLY A 68 -9.50 -1.90 -7.51
N VAL A 69 -9.68 -1.17 -8.60
CA VAL A 69 -10.22 -1.68 -9.86
C VAL A 69 -9.26 -1.32 -10.99
N GLY A 70 -8.99 -2.29 -11.85
CA GLY A 70 -8.20 -2.15 -13.04
C GLY A 70 -9.00 -2.47 -14.28
N ALA A 71 -8.67 -1.82 -15.38
CA ALA A 71 -9.22 -2.09 -16.69
C ALA A 71 -8.09 -2.19 -17.71
N ARG A 72 -8.17 -3.22 -18.56
CA ARG A 72 -7.34 -3.33 -19.75
C ARG A 72 -8.01 -2.55 -20.89
N ILE A 73 -7.47 -1.37 -21.20
CA ILE A 73 -7.97 -0.47 -22.24
C ILE A 73 -7.68 -1.07 -23.63
N THR A 74 -6.45 -1.54 -23.82
CA THR A 74 -6.01 -2.30 -25.00
C THR A 74 -5.21 -3.51 -24.55
N PRO A 75 -4.92 -4.51 -25.40
CA PRO A 75 -4.06 -5.65 -25.02
C PRO A 75 -2.71 -5.25 -24.42
N ARG A 76 -2.24 -4.02 -24.68
CA ARG A 76 -0.96 -3.47 -24.22
C ARG A 76 -1.10 -2.46 -23.09
N ILE A 77 -2.23 -1.76 -22.97
CA ILE A 77 -2.41 -0.65 -22.01
C ILE A 77 -3.41 -1.05 -20.93
N PHE A 78 -3.05 -0.79 -19.68
CA PHE A 78 -3.93 -0.95 -18.53
C PHE A 78 -3.97 0.32 -17.69
N ALA A 79 -5.11 0.55 -17.06
CA ALA A 79 -5.27 1.54 -16.01
C ALA A 79 -5.74 0.83 -14.74
N ARG A 80 -5.31 1.31 -13.58
CA ARG A 80 -5.75 0.83 -12.26
C ARG A 80 -5.97 2.01 -11.35
N LEU A 81 -7.13 2.04 -10.71
CA LEU A 81 -7.46 2.97 -9.65
C LEU A 81 -7.43 2.20 -8.34
N ASN A 82 -6.61 2.64 -7.39
CA ASN A 82 -6.55 2.07 -6.05
C ASN A 82 -6.90 3.13 -5.02
N TYR A 83 -7.57 2.71 -3.97
CA TYR A 83 -7.68 3.44 -2.73
C TYR A 83 -6.78 2.75 -1.71
N ASP A 84 -5.82 3.51 -1.18
CA ASP A 84 -4.88 3.08 -0.17
C ASP A 84 -5.29 3.69 1.18
N TYR A 85 -5.52 2.82 2.16
CA TYR A 85 -5.78 3.16 3.55
C TYR A 85 -4.67 2.58 4.41
N ARG A 86 -3.91 3.43 5.10
CA ARG A 86 -2.86 3.00 6.03
C ARG A 86 -3.04 3.62 7.40
N ASP A 87 -2.83 2.79 8.40
CA ASP A 87 -3.06 3.11 9.79
C ASP A 87 -1.97 2.55 10.70
N ILE A 88 -1.74 3.23 11.82
CA ILE A 88 -0.85 2.75 12.89
C ILE A 88 -1.73 2.12 13.96
N VAL A 89 -1.56 0.81 14.12
CA VAL A 89 -2.28 0.00 15.11
C VAL A 89 -1.46 -0.02 16.38
N ASP A 90 -2.08 0.28 17.52
CA ASP A 90 -1.50 -0.06 18.81
C ASP A 90 -2.06 -1.41 19.25
N LEU A 91 -1.22 -2.46 19.25
CA LEU A 91 -1.65 -3.81 19.66
C LEU A 91 -1.87 -3.93 21.18
N THR A 92 -1.46 -2.92 21.96
CA THR A 92 -1.59 -2.94 23.42
C THR A 92 -3.02 -2.60 23.86
N ASP A 93 -3.74 -1.79 23.09
CA ASP A 93 -5.14 -1.38 23.36
C ASP A 93 -6.10 -1.69 22.18
N LEU A 94 -5.60 -2.33 21.10
CA LEU A 94 -6.35 -2.56 19.85
C LEU A 94 -7.00 -1.29 19.28
N ASP A 95 -6.45 -0.13 19.62
CA ASP A 95 -6.99 1.16 19.20
C ASP A 95 -6.21 1.72 18.00
N ILE A 96 -6.95 2.47 17.19
CA ILE A 96 -6.45 3.11 15.98
C ILE A 96 -5.86 4.46 16.41
N SER A 97 -4.55 4.47 16.62
CA SER A 97 -3.86 5.62 17.23
C SER A 97 -3.65 6.80 16.27
N SER A 98 -3.50 6.55 14.96
CA SER A 98 -3.10 7.58 13.99
C SER A 98 -3.32 7.14 12.54
N SER A 99 -4.32 7.73 11.88
CA SER A 99 -4.53 7.56 10.44
C SER A 99 -3.53 8.43 9.66
N ALA A 100 -2.53 7.82 9.02
CA ALA A 100 -1.41 8.56 8.44
C ALA A 100 -1.41 8.64 6.91
N LEU A 101 -2.18 7.79 6.19
CA LEU A 101 -2.23 7.88 4.72
C LEU A 101 -3.53 7.31 4.16
N GLN A 102 -4.36 8.19 3.59
CA GLN A 102 -5.55 7.83 2.84
C GLN A 102 -5.47 8.51 1.48
N GLY A 103 -5.50 7.75 0.40
CA GLY A 103 -5.27 8.33 -0.92
C GLY A 103 -5.76 7.47 -2.07
N VAL A 104 -6.12 8.15 -3.15
CA VAL A 104 -6.44 7.51 -4.43
C VAL A 104 -5.20 7.52 -5.30
N VAL A 105 -4.76 6.34 -5.73
CA VAL A 105 -3.63 6.16 -6.64
C VAL A 105 -4.15 5.69 -7.99
N LEU A 106 -3.97 6.52 -9.01
CA LEU A 106 -4.17 6.14 -10.40
C LEU A 106 -2.85 5.65 -10.99
N THR A 107 -2.82 4.41 -11.47
CA THR A 107 -1.70 3.80 -12.18
C THR A 107 -2.08 3.57 -13.62
N ILE A 108 -1.31 4.11 -14.56
CA ILE A 108 -1.44 3.82 -15.99
C ILE A 108 -0.15 3.13 -16.40
N GLY A 109 -0.26 1.99 -17.07
CA GLY A 109 0.89 1.22 -17.51
C GLY A 109 0.69 0.62 -18.88
N ALA A 110 1.81 0.33 -19.55
CA ALA A 110 1.84 -0.35 -20.82
C ALA A 110 2.84 -1.50 -20.79
N ARG A 111 2.53 -2.57 -21.52
CA ARG A 111 3.43 -3.69 -21.76
C ARG A 111 3.90 -3.65 -23.21
N TRP A 112 5.20 -3.45 -23.38
CA TRP A 112 5.89 -3.66 -24.64
C TRP A 112 6.69 -4.96 -24.52
N ASN A 113 6.47 -5.88 -25.44
CA ASN A 113 7.29 -7.09 -25.56
C ASN A 113 8.59 -6.73 -26.25
#